data_AF-A0A7C7UX23-F1
#
_entry.id   AF-A0A7C7UX23-F1
#
_cell.length_a   1.000
_cell.length_b   1.000
_cell.length_c   1.000
_cell.angle_alpha   90.00
_cell.angle_beta   90.00
_cell.angle_gamma   90.00
#
_symmetry.space_group_name_H-M   'P 1'
#
loop_
_entity.id
_entity.type
_entity.pdbx_description
1 polymer ?
#
loop_
_entity_poly.entity_id
_entity_poly.type
_entity_poly.pdbx_seq_one_letter_code
_entity_poly.pdbx_strand_id
1 'polypeptide(L)' 'MKEYLLQEMAKLGDEYHPMQDDDPFLGGLTVDEYFALSDEERERIWAELHFMEIGDFEERDVKPDARIPARQEPRS' A
#
# COMPACT_ATOMS: atom_id res chain seq x y z
N MET A 1 -0.65 -19.85 -15.09
CA MET A 1 -0.72 -19.10 -13.82
C MET A 1 -0.01 -17.74 -13.91
N LYS A 2 1.26 -17.67 -14.34
CA LYS A 2 2.02 -16.41 -14.48
C LYS A 2 1.34 -15.38 -15.41
N GLU A 3 0.79 -15.81 -16.53
CA GLU A 3 0.10 -14.92 -17.49
C GLU A 3 -1.20 -14.33 -16.93
N TYR A 4 -1.95 -15.11 -16.13
CA TYR A 4 -3.17 -14.64 -15.48
C TYR A 4 -2.87 -13.53 -14.45
N LEU A 5 -1.84 -13.73 -13.61
CA LEU A 5 -1.42 -12.71 -12.63
C LEU A 5 -0.96 -11.41 -13.30
N LEU A 6 -0.19 -11.50 -14.39
CA LEU A 6 0.24 -10.32 -15.14
C LEU A 6 -0.96 -9.59 -15.77
N GLN A 7 -1.95 -10.32 -16.26
CA GLN A 7 -3.16 -9.74 -16.84
C GLN A 7 -4.03 -9.05 -15.79
N GLU A 8 -4.15 -9.63 -14.59
CA GLU A 8 -4.88 -8.99 -13.49
C GLU A 8 -4.13 -7.77 -12.94
N MET A 9 -2.81 -7.82 -12.83
CA MET A 9 -2.00 -6.66 -12.45
C MET A 9 -2.08 -5.54 -13.49
N ALA A 10 -2.15 -5.86 -14.78
CA ALA A 10 -2.31 -4.87 -15.84
C ALA A 10 -3.67 -4.17 -15.76
N LYS A 11 -4.76 -4.92 -15.51
CA LYS A 11 -6.09 -4.34 -15.27
C LYS A 11 -6.10 -3.41 -14.06
N LEU A 12 -5.45 -3.81 -12.97
CA LEU A 12 -5.30 -2.96 -11.79
C LEU A 12 -4.43 -1.73 -12.08
N GLY A 13 -3.39 -1.85 -12.91
CA GLY A 13 -2.53 -0.72 -13.29
C GLY A 13 -3.23 0.33 -14.16
N ASP A 14 -4.21 -0.08 -14.96
CA ASP A 14 -5.08 0.84 -15.72
C ASP A 14 -6.08 1.57 -14.82
N GLU A 15 -6.52 0.94 -13.72
CA GLU A 15 -7.45 1.53 -12.75
C GLU A 15 -6.74 2.35 -11.66
N TYR A 16 -5.55 1.90 -11.26
CA TYR A 16 -4.68 2.48 -10.25
C TYR A 16 -3.28 2.60 -10.86
N HIS A 17 -3.04 3.72 -11.54
CA HIS A 17 -1.71 4.02 -12.05
C HIS A 17 -0.68 4.00 -10.91
N PRO A 18 0.59 3.64 -11.19
CA PRO A 18 1.66 3.85 -10.23
C PRO A 18 1.62 5.31 -9.74
N MET A 19 1.71 5.50 -8.43
CA MET A 19 1.79 6.85 -7.87
C MET A 19 3.00 7.59 -8.47
N GLN A 20 2.75 8.80 -8.94
CA GLN A 20 3.73 9.75 -9.44
C GLN A 20 4.11 10.73 -8.32
N ASP A 21 5.25 11.39 -8.48
CA ASP A 21 5.81 12.29 -7.47
C ASP A 21 4.88 13.47 -7.12
N ASP A 22 4.09 13.95 -8.10
CA ASP A 22 3.15 15.06 -7.97
C ASP A 22 1.72 14.63 -7.59
N ASP A 23 1.47 13.33 -7.44
CA ASP A 23 0.16 12.84 -7.06
C ASP A 23 -0.18 13.28 -5.62
N PRO A 24 -1.43 13.70 -5.36
CA PRO A 24 -1.90 13.96 -4.00
C PRO A 24 -1.78 12.74 -3.09
N PHE A 25 -1.30 12.96 -1.87
CA PHE A 25 -0.97 11.94 -0.88
C PHE A 25 -1.37 12.35 0.55
N LEU A 26 -0.78 11.71 1.56
CA LEU A 26 -1.12 11.87 2.98
C LEU A 26 -0.87 13.30 3.48
N GLY A 27 -1.72 13.76 4.39
CA GLY A 27 -1.57 15.07 5.03
C GLY A 27 -1.79 16.26 4.09
N GLY A 28 -2.33 16.03 2.88
CA GLY A 28 -2.52 17.07 1.87
C GLY A 28 -1.24 17.43 1.09
N LEU A 29 -0.21 16.60 1.18
CA LEU A 29 1.06 16.74 0.46
C LEU A 29 1.06 15.90 -0.81
N THR A 30 1.96 16.20 -1.74
CA THR A 30 2.31 15.28 -2.83
C THR A 30 3.20 14.13 -2.34
N VAL A 31 3.39 13.10 -3.17
CA VAL A 31 4.28 11.97 -2.87
C VAL A 31 5.70 12.45 -2.56
N ASP A 32 6.29 13.28 -3.43
CA ASP A 32 7.65 13.79 -3.24
C ASP A 32 7.78 14.65 -1.96
N GLU A 33 6.83 15.55 -1.74
CA GLU A 33 6.81 16.39 -0.54
C GLU A 33 6.72 15.55 0.74
N TYR A 34 5.90 14.50 0.76
CA TYR A 34 5.79 13.61 1.92
C TYR A 34 7.09 12.85 2.19
N PHE A 35 7.76 12.34 1.15
CA PHE A 35 9.01 11.59 1.30
C PHE A 35 10.24 12.46 1.55
N ALA A 36 10.15 13.77 1.30
CA ALA A 36 11.17 14.75 1.67
C ALA A 36 11.17 15.09 3.17
N LEU A 37 10.10 14.78 3.90
CA LEU A 37 9.96 15.05 5.34
C LEU A 37 10.88 14.18 6.21
N SER A 38 11.18 14.67 7.41
CA SER A 38 11.84 13.86 8.43
C SER A 38 10.96 12.68 8.86
N ASP A 39 11.57 11.65 9.46
CA ASP A 39 10.81 10.52 10.01
C ASP A 39 9.81 11.00 11.08
N GLU A 40 10.22 11.93 11.94
CA GLU A 40 9.38 12.50 13.00
C GLU A 40 8.17 13.26 12.46
N GLU A 41 8.33 13.97 11.34
CA GLU A 41 7.25 14.70 10.69
C GLU A 41 6.26 13.75 10.02
N ARG A 42 6.76 12.70 9.36
CA ARG A 42 5.90 11.64 8.78
C ARG A 42 5.12 10.90 9.86
N GLU A 43 5.74 10.60 11.00
CA GLU A 43 5.07 9.97 12.14
C GLU A 43 3.99 10.87 12.73
N ARG A 44 4.22 12.19 12.81
CA ARG A 44 3.18 13.13 13.26
C ARG A 44 1.97 13.12 12.31
N ILE A 45 2.19 13.18 11.00
CA ILE A 45 1.12 13.09 10.00
C ILE A 45 0.37 11.77 10.15
N TRP A 46 1.09 10.66 10.33
CA TRP A 46 0.48 9.36 10.53
C TRP A 46 -0.38 9.31 11.80
N ALA A 47 0.12 9.83 12.92
CA ALA A 47 -0.60 9.88 14.19
C ALA A 47 -1.86 10.76 14.12
N GLU A 48 -1.82 11.86 13.37
CA GLU A 48 -2.99 12.72 13.14
C GLU A 48 -4.07 12.04 12.29
N LEU A 49 -3.66 11.36 11.22
CA LEU A 49 -4.58 10.67 10.30
C LEU A 49 -5.14 9.36 10.87
N HIS A 50 -4.35 8.65 11.68
CA HIS A 50 -4.70 7.36 12.28
C HIS A 50 -5.12 7.47 13.74
N PHE A 51 -5.94 8.47 14.07
CA PHE A 51 -6.59 8.52 15.39
C PHE A 51 -7.59 7.37 15.62
N MET A 52 -7.96 6.62 14.58
CA MET A 52 -8.80 5.42 14.69
C MET A 52 -7.99 4.24 15.22
N GLU A 53 -8.48 3.61 16.29
CA GLU A 53 -7.86 2.41 16.84
C GLU A 53 -8.09 1.24 15.88
N ILE A 54 -7.20 0.24 15.87
CA ILE A 54 -7.36 -0.99 15.07
C ILE A 54 -8.73 -1.66 15.36
N GLY A 55 -9.30 -1.44 16.55
CA GLY A 55 -10.64 -1.91 16.94
C GLY A 55 -11.82 -1.24 16.24
N ASP A 56 -11.60 -0.12 15.53
CA ASP A 56 -12.63 0.58 14.76
C ASP A 56 -12.83 -0.01 13.36
N PHE A 57 -11.95 -0.91 12.91
CA PHE A 57 -12.06 -1.58 11.62
C PHE A 57 -12.91 -2.84 11.74
N GLU A 58 -13.90 -3.00 10.84
CA GLU A 58 -14.61 -4.27 10.72
C GLU A 58 -13.65 -5.37 10.26
N GLU A 59 -13.41 -6.37 11.12
CA GLU A 59 -12.68 -7.57 10.74
C GLU A 59 -13.39 -8.25 9.56
N ARG A 60 -12.64 -8.48 8.47
CA ARG A 60 -13.15 -9.22 7.31
C ARG A 60 -12.60 -10.63 7.29
N ASP A 61 -13.50 -11.60 7.22
CA ASP A 61 -13.15 -12.98 6.97
C ASP A 61 -12.46 -13.12 5.61
N VAL A 62 -11.17 -13.45 5.63
CA VAL A 62 -10.40 -13.79 4.43
C VAL A 62 -10.45 -15.30 4.21
N LYS A 63 -10.59 -15.70 2.94
CA LYS A 63 -10.60 -17.12 2.59
C LYS A 63 -9.21 -17.74 2.86
N PRO A 64 -9.13 -19.04 3.23
CA PRO A 64 -7.86 -19.71 3.54
C PRO A 64 -6.82 -19.71 2.40
N ASP A 65 -7.27 -19.56 1.15
CA ASP A 65 -6.45 -19.51 -0.06
C ASP A 65 -5.95 -18.10 -0.43
N ALA A 66 -6.28 -17.07 0.38
CA ALA A 66 -5.81 -15.70 0.18
C ALA A 66 -4.30 -15.52 0.51
N ARG A 67 -3.62 -16.54 1.05
CA ARG A 67 -2.18 -16.48 1.35
C ARG A 67 -1.37 -16.58 0.05
N ILE A 68 -0.73 -15.48 -0.34
CA ILE A 68 0.33 -15.51 -1.34
C ILE A 68 1.55 -16.18 -0.71
N PRO A 69 2.06 -17.30 -1.25
CA PRO A 69 3.21 -17.98 -0.68
C PRO A 69 4.43 -17.05 -0.70
N ALA A 70 5.15 -17.00 0.42
CA ALA A 70 6.41 -16.29 0.51
C ALA A 70 7.36 -16.77 -0.60
N ARG A 71 7.97 -15.82 -1.30
CA ARG A 71 8.94 -16.08 -2.37
C ARG A 71 10.05 -16.96 -1.80
N GLN A 72 10.09 -18.23 -2.19
CA GLN A 72 11.20 -19.11 -1.83
C GLN A 72 12.41 -18.68 -2.67
N GLU A 73 13.34 -17.97 -2.05
CA GLU A 73 14.65 -17.78 -2.65
C GLU A 73 15.32 -19.15 -2.81
N PRO A 74 15.90 -19.46 -3.98
CA PRO A 74 16.62 -20.71 -4.16
C PRO A 74 17.79 -20.72 -3.17
N ARG A 75 17.76 -21.66 -2.22
CA ARG A 75 18.94 -21.98 -1.42
C ARG A 75 19.98 -22.58 -2.37
N SER A 76 21.06 -21.83 -2.60
CA SER A 76 22.28 -22.29 -3.27
C SER A 76 22.95 -23.44 -2.52
#